data_AF-A0A1S2JZ48-F1
#
_entry.id   AF-A0A1S2JZ48-F1
#
_cell.length_a   1.000
_cell.length_b   1.000
_cell.length_c   1.000
_cell.angle_alpha   90.00
_cell.angle_beta   90.00
_cell.angle_gamma   90.00
#
_symmetry.space_group_name_H-M   'P 1'
#
loop_
_entity.id
_entity.type
_entity.pdbx_description
1 polymer ?
#
loop_
_entity_poly.entity_id
_entity_poly.type
_entity_poly.pdbx_seq_one_letter_code
_entity_poly.pdbx_strand_id
1 'polypeptide(L)' 'MHRGDAVWGGLFAAGIGYELWAIRKARLDYTLSRTTRRAMFLHTRGGRLVFTAGWMWFAGWFLRHVMEFGEEGL' A
#
# COMPACT_ATOMS: atom_id res chain seq x y z
N MET A 1 -11.38 -14.93 12.94
CA MET A 1 -10.47 -14.13 12.09
C MET A 1 -11.31 -13.55 10.98
N HIS A 2 -11.51 -12.23 10.90
CA HIS A 2 -12.30 -11.66 9.81
C HIS A 2 -11.57 -11.91 8.49
N ARG A 3 -12.33 -12.15 7.40
CA ARG A 3 -11.75 -12.32 6.05
C ARG A 3 -10.81 -11.16 5.68
N GLY A 4 -11.13 -9.95 6.14
CA GLY A 4 -10.28 -8.76 6.00
C GLY A 4 -8.91 -8.93 6.65
N ASP A 5 -8.84 -9.39 7.89
CA ASP A 5 -7.58 -9.56 8.64
C ASP A 5 -6.64 -10.54 7.95
N ALA A 6 -7.19 -11.62 7.37
CA ALA A 6 -6.42 -12.62 6.64
C ALA A 6 -5.89 -12.07 5.31
N VAL A 7 -6.69 -11.29 4.58
CA VAL A 7 -6.27 -10.64 3.33
C VAL A 7 -5.20 -9.59 3.59
N TRP A 8 -5.42 -8.70 4.56
CA TRP A 8 -4.48 -7.64 4.90
C TRP A 8 -3.19 -8.20 5.53
N GLY A 9 -3.32 -9.17 6.44
CA GLY A 9 -2.18 -9.87 7.02
C GLY A 9 -1.35 -10.62 5.98
N GLY A 10 -2.01 -11.27 5.00
CA GLY A 10 -1.35 -11.94 3.89
C GLY A 10 -0.60 -10.97 2.97
N LEU A 11 -1.20 -9.82 2.64
CA LEU A 11 -0.55 -8.76 1.85
C LEU A 11 0.68 -8.20 2.57
N PHE A 12 0.60 -7.96 3.88
CA PHE A 12 1.74 -7.54 4.69
C PHE A 12 2.85 -8.59 4.73
N ALA A 13 2.50 -9.85 4.99
CA ALA A 13 3.48 -10.94 5.02
C ALA A 13 4.17 -11.14 3.67
N ALA A 14 3.43 -11.04 2.56
CA ALA A 14 3.99 -11.11 1.21
C ALA A 14 4.97 -9.96 0.92
N GLY A 15 4.63 -8.73 1.34
CA GLY A 15 5.51 -7.57 1.20
C GLY A 15 6.83 -7.73 1.97
N ILE A 16 6.74 -8.15 3.25
CA ILE A 16 7.91 -8.41 4.10
C ILE A 16 8.77 -9.53 3.51
N GLY A 17 8.15 -10.65 3.10
CA GLY A 17 8.86 -11.77 2.50
C GLY A 17 9.61 -11.38 1.21
N TYR A 18 8.99 -10.56 0.35
CA TYR A 18 9.63 -10.07 -0.86
C TYR A 18 10.82 -9.15 -0.57
N GLU A 19 10.71 -8.24 0.40
CA GLU A 19 11.84 -7.38 0.80
C GLU A 19 13.00 -8.19 1.40
N LEU A 20 12.71 -9.15 2.29
CA LEU A 20 13.73 -10.02 2.87
C LEU A 20 14.44 -10.86 1.80
N TRP A 21 13.69 -11.38 0.82
CA TRP A 21 14.26 -12.11 -0.32
C TRP A 21 15.17 -11.21 -1.18
N ALA A 22 14.74 -9.99 -1.47
CA ALA A 22 15.51 -9.04 -2.28
C ALA A 22 16.82 -8.62 -1.58
N ILE A 23 16.77 -8.35 -0.28
CA ILE A 23 17.94 -8.05 0.56
C ILE A 23 18.89 -9.24 0.59
N ARG A 24 18.38 -10.47 0.81
CA ARG A 24 19.20 -11.69 0.88
C ARG A 24 19.91 -12.02 -0.44
N LYS A 25 19.33 -11.64 -1.59
CA LYS A 25 19.96 -11.78 -2.91
C LYS A 25 20.86 -10.60 -3.32
N ALA A 26 21.13 -9.64 -2.41
CA ALA A 26 21.89 -8.42 -2.68
C ALA A 26 21.37 -7.60 -3.88
N ARG A 27 20.08 -7.78 -4.22
CA ARG A 27 19.42 -7.15 -5.36
C ARG A 27 18.70 -5.90 -4.87
N LEU A 28 19.48 -4.92 -4.40
CA LEU A 28 18.98 -3.66 -3.83
C LEU A 28 18.11 -2.86 -4.82
N ASP A 29 18.27 -3.08 -6.13
CA ASP A 29 17.42 -2.47 -7.16
C ASP A 29 16.03 -3.11 -7.29
N TYR A 30 15.83 -4.28 -6.68
CA TYR A 30 14.55 -5.01 -6.66
C TYR A 30 13.85 -4.93 -5.32
N THR A 31 14.17 -3.94 -4.47
CA THR A 31 13.35 -3.72 -3.27
C THR A 31 11.96 -3.25 -3.68
N LEU A 32 10.94 -3.70 -2.94
CA LEU A 32 9.54 -3.36 -3.23
C LEU A 32 9.35 -1.84 -3.22
N SER A 33 10.00 -1.15 -2.29
CA SER A 33 10.03 0.31 -2.21
C SER A 33 10.59 0.99 -3.47
N ARG A 34 11.69 0.51 -4.06
CA ARG A 34 12.23 1.08 -5.31
C ARG A 34 11.33 0.78 -6.52
N THR A 35 10.83 -0.45 -6.63
CA THR A 35 9.93 -0.85 -7.72
C THR A 35 8.63 -0.05 -7.68
N THR A 36 8.00 0.09 -6.50
CA THR A 36 6.78 0.89 -6.33
C THR A 36 7.03 2.36 -6.64
N ARG A 37 8.15 2.94 -6.19
CA ARG A 37 8.52 4.33 -6.55
C ARG A 37 8.73 4.52 -8.04
N ARG A 38 9.26 3.51 -8.73
CA ARG A 38 9.45 3.55 -10.18
C ARG A 38 8.12 3.41 -10.92
N ALA A 39 7.29 2.44 -10.53
CA ALA A 39 5.97 2.17 -11.11
C ALA A 39 5.02 3.36 -10.96
N MET A 40 5.04 4.02 -9.79
CA MET A 40 4.21 5.20 -9.51
C MET A 40 4.88 6.52 -9.93
N PHE A 41 5.98 6.46 -10.68
CA PHE A 41 6.72 7.63 -11.15
C PHE A 41 7.07 8.65 -10.05
N LEU A 42 7.27 8.19 -8.81
CA LEU A 42 7.54 9.03 -7.63
C LEU A 42 8.89 9.75 -7.68
N HIS A 43 9.74 9.40 -8.64
CA HIS A 43 10.97 10.15 -8.93
C HIS A 43 10.66 11.51 -9.60
N THR A 44 9.55 11.61 -10.33
CA THR A 44 9.10 12.85 -10.98
C THR A 44 8.30 13.74 -10.02
N ARG A 45 8.24 15.05 -10.28
CA ARG A 45 7.37 15.96 -9.51
C ARG A 45 5.89 15.69 -9.79
N GLY A 46 5.53 15.42 -11.04
CA GLY A 46 4.16 15.11 -11.45
C GLY A 46 3.64 13.81 -10.84
N GLY A 47 4.43 12.72 -10.91
CA GLY A 47 4.05 11.43 -10.33
C GLY A 47 3.87 11.49 -8.81
N ARG A 48 4.71 12.28 -8.10
CA ARG A 48 4.50 12.57 -6.68
C ARG A 48 3.17 13.26 -6.41
N LEU A 49 2.86 14.31 -7.15
CA LEU A 49 1.61 15.05 -6.97
C LEU A 49 0.39 14.15 -7.20
N VAL A 50 0.38 13.40 -8.31
CA VAL A 50 -0.72 12.49 -8.67
C VAL A 50 -0.87 11.40 -7.61
N PHE A 51 0.22 10.78 -7.17
CA PHE A 51 0.17 9.75 -6.14
C PHE A 51 -0.35 10.32 -4.82
N THR A 52 0.18 11.45 -4.35
CA THR A 52 -0.26 12.05 -3.08
C THR A 52 -1.72 12.48 -3.14
N ALA A 53 -2.15 13.14 -4.22
CA ALA A 53 -3.54 13.56 -4.38
C ALA A 53 -4.50 12.36 -4.44
N GLY A 54 -4.16 11.34 -5.24
CA GLY A 54 -4.94 10.11 -5.33
C GLY A 54 -4.99 9.34 -4.02
N TRP A 55 -3.88 9.28 -3.29
CA TRP A 55 -3.81 8.62 -1.99
C TRP A 55 -4.63 9.33 -0.92
N MET A 56 -4.56 10.67 -0.88
CA MET A 56 -5.37 11.48 0.04
C MET A 56 -6.86 11.33 -0.24
N TRP A 57 -7.25 11.33 -1.53
CA TRP A 57 -8.63 11.07 -1.93
C TRP A 57 -9.11 9.68 -1.49
N PHE A 58 -8.31 8.65 -1.79
CA PHE A 58 -8.62 7.27 -1.39
C PHE A 58 -8.73 7.13 0.13
N ALA A 59 -7.80 7.73 0.90
CA ALA A 59 -7.84 7.70 2.35
C ALA A 59 -9.11 8.37 2.91
N GLY A 60 -9.51 9.51 2.35
CA GLY A 60 -10.74 10.20 2.73
C GLY A 60 -11.99 9.37 2.42
N TRP A 61 -12.07 8.78 1.22
CA TRP A 61 -13.15 7.87 0.84
C TRP A 61 -13.20 6.63 1.73
N PHE A 62 -12.07 6.00 1.98
CA PHE A 62 -11.97 4.78 2.79
C PHE A 62 -12.38 5.05 4.24
N LEU A 63 -11.91 6.16 4.83
CA LEU A 63 -12.28 6.55 6.19
C LEU A 63 -13.79 6.78 6.30
N ARG A 64 -14.39 7.52 5.36
CA ARG A 64 -15.84 7.71 5.29
C ARG A 64 -16.57 6.38 5.20
N HIS A 65 -16.13 5.49 4.31
CA HIS A 65 -16.77 4.21 4.10
C HIS A 65 -16.72 3.32 5.35
N VAL A 66 -15.58 3.30 6.06
CA VAL A 66 -15.44 2.56 7.32
C VAL A 66 -16.34 3.13 8.42
N MET A 67 -16.49 4.47 8.49
CA MET A 67 -17.36 5.11 9.48
C MET A 67 -18.85 4.88 9.18
N GLU A 68 -19.28 4.96 7.92
CA GLU A 68 -20.67 4.65 7.50
C GLU A 68 -21.04 3.20 7.85
N PHE A 69 -20.14 2.23 7.64
CA PHE A 69 -20.34 0.85 8.10
C PHE A 69 -20.41 0.70 9.63
N GLY A 70 -19.90 1.67 10.39
CA GLY A 70 -20.01 1.70 11.85
C GLY A 70 -21.37 2.21 12.35
N GLU A 71 -22.09 3.00 11.55
CA GLU A 71 -23.39 3.57 11.93
C GLU A 71 -24.56 2.62 11.62
N GLU A 72 -24.45 1.73 10.64
CA GLU A 72 -25.50 0.75 10.29
C GLU A 72 -25.54 -0.50 11.19
N GLY A 73 -24.68 -0.55 12.23
CA GLY A 73 -24.51 -1.68 13.16
C GLY A 73 -25.06 -1.48 14.58
N LEU A 74 -25.91 -0.48 14.82
CA LEU A 74 -26.67 -0.26 16.07
C LEU A 74 -28.18 -0.28 15.79
#